data_AF-A0ABD0PB30-F1
#
_entry.id   AF-A0ABD0PB30-F1
#
_cell.length_a   1.000
_cell.length_b   1.000
_cell.length_c   1.000
_cell.angle_alpha   90.00
_cell.angle_beta   90.00
_cell.angle_gamma   90.00
#
_symmetry.space_group_name_H-M   'P 1'
#
loop_
_entity.id
_entity.type
_entity.pdbx_description
1 polymer ?
#
loop_
_entity_poly.entity_id
_entity_poly.type
_entity_poly.pdbx_seq_one_letter_code
_entity_poly.pdbx_strand_id
1 'polypeptide(L)' 'VVLKIIKHYQEEGQGSEVVQGVLLGLVVEDRLEITNCFPFPQHTEDDVEFDE' A
#
# COMPACT_ATOMS: atom_id res chain seq x y z
N VAL A 1 -0.65 -11.44 -2.53
CA VAL A 1 -0.03 -10.12 -2.18
C VAL A 1 0.57 -9.44 -3.40
N VAL A 2 1.54 -10.03 -4.08
CA VAL A 2 2.24 -9.40 -5.23
C VAL A 2 1.28 -8.82 -6.27
N LEU A 3 0.26 -9.57 -6.71
CA LEU A 3 -0.73 -9.07 -7.67
C LEU A 3 -1.56 -7.90 -7.15
N LYS A 4 -1.85 -7.84 -5.85
CA LYS A 4 -2.58 -6.71 -5.24
C LYS A 4 -1.71 -5.46 -5.22
N ILE A 5 -0.40 -5.59 -4.99
CA ILE A 5 0.56 -4.48 -5.05
C ILE A 5 0.65 -3.94 -6.49
N ILE A 6 0.79 -4.82 -7.47
CA ILE A 6 0.83 -4.43 -8.89
C ILE A 6 -0.47 -3.73 -9.28
N LYS A 7 -1.62 -4.29 -8.88
CA LYS A 7 -2.92 -3.70 -9.14
C LYS A 7 -3.04 -2.30 -8.53
N HIS A 8 -2.65 -2.12 -7.27
CA HIS A 8 -2.68 -0.82 -6.61
C HIS A 8 -1.80 0.22 -7.32
N TYR A 9 -0.60 -0.16 -7.74
CA TYR A 9 0.26 0.73 -8.54
C TYR A 9 -0.36 1.08 -9.89
N GLN A 10 -1.03 0.14 -10.56
CA GLN A 10 -1.67 0.42 -11.84
C GLN A 10 -2.91 1.32 -11.73
N GLU A 11 -3.65 1.22 -10.63
CA GLU A 11 -4.86 2.01 -10.41
C GLU A 11 -4.55 3.43 -9.91
N GLU A 12 -3.60 3.54 -8.97
CA GLU A 12 -3.33 4.79 -8.24
C GLU A 12 -1.94 5.38 -8.56
N GLY A 13 -0.92 4.55 -8.84
CA GLY A 13 0.45 4.99 -9.10
C GLY A 13 0.65 5.61 -10.49
N GLN A 14 0.04 6.77 -10.74
CA GLN A 14 0.26 7.53 -11.96
C GLN A 14 1.64 8.20 -11.94
N GLY A 15 2.43 7.99 -13.00
CA GLY A 15 3.73 8.64 -13.14
C GLY A 15 4.81 8.08 -12.20
N SER A 16 5.42 8.96 -11.39
CA SER A 16 6.53 8.63 -10.46
C SER A 16 6.08 8.54 -9.00
N GLU A 17 4.77 8.45 -8.76
CA GLU A 17 4.20 8.44 -7.42
C GLU A 17 4.47 7.13 -6.69
N VAL A 18 4.74 7.24 -5.39
CA VAL A 18 4.93 6.09 -4.51
C VAL A 18 3.59 5.70 -3.92
N VAL A 19 3.12 4.50 -4.26
CA VAL A 19 1.94 3.90 -3.61
C VAL A 19 2.33 3.24 -2.30
N GLN A 20 1.43 3.32 -1.30
CA GLN A 20 1.71 2.88 0.07
C GLN A 20 0.66 1.88 0.57
N GLY A 21 0.99 1.12 1.61
CA GLY A 21 0.04 0.19 2.22
C GLY A 21 0.68 -0.68 3.30
N VAL A 22 -0.12 -1.57 3.85
CA VAL A 22 0.28 -2.50 4.91
C VAL A 22 0.31 -3.94 4.44
N LEU A 23 1.29 -4.70 4.93
CA LEU A 23 1.38 -6.14 4.76
C LEU A 23 0.78 -6.83 5.98
N LEU A 24 -0.02 -7.86 5.73
CA LEU A 24 -0.55 -8.75 6.76
C LEU A 24 0.07 -10.13 6.60
N GLY A 25 0.55 -10.68 7.70
CA GLY A 25 1.22 -11.97 7.71
C GLY A 25 1.36 -12.53 9.12
N LEU A 26 2.00 -13.69 9.18
CA LEU A 26 2.30 -14.39 10.41
C LEU A 26 3.75 -14.85 10.37
N VAL A 27 4.44 -14.82 11.50
CA VAL A 27 5.75 -15.47 11.64
C VAL A 27 5.49 -16.93 12.00
N VAL A 28 5.93 -17.84 11.12
CA VAL A 28 5.87 -19.29 11.32
C VAL A 28 7.30 -19.78 11.41
N GLU A 29 7.67 -20.31 12.58
CA GLU A 29 9.06 -20.63 12.94
C GLU A 29 9.98 -19.40 12.77
N ASP A 30 10.93 -19.46 11.83
CA ASP A 30 11.88 -18.39 11.49
C ASP A 30 11.58 -17.77 10.11
N ARG A 31 10.31 -17.84 9.67
CA ARG A 31 9.87 -17.35 8.35
C ARG A 31 8.66 -16.43 8.49
N LEU A 32 8.77 -15.23 7.91
CA LEU A 32 7.64 -14.32 7.79
C LEU A 32 6.80 -14.69 6.56
N GLU A 33 5.60 -15.21 6.80
CA GLU A 33 4.63 -15.54 5.76
C GLU A 33 3.67 -14.37 5.52
N ILE A 34 3.86 -13.68 4.39
CA ILE A 34 2.96 -12.60 3.99
C ILE A 34 1.76 -13.17 3.24
N THR A 35 0.59 -13.12 3.87
CA THR A 35 -0.64 -13.72 3.34
C THR A 35 -1.55 -12.71 2.66
N ASN A 36 -1.51 -11.44 3.07
CA ASN A 36 -2.37 -10.40 2.50
C ASN A 36 -1.71 -9.00 2.53
N CYS A 37 -2.31 -8.03 1.84
CA CYS A 37 -1.92 -6.63 1.90
C CYS A 37 -3.12 -5.72 1.61
N PHE A 38 -3.09 -4.51 2.15
CA PHE A 38 -4.13 -3.49 1.95
C PHE A 38 -3.47 -2.17 1.52
N PRO A 39 -3.94 -1.54 0.44
CA PRO A 39 -3.44 -0.25 0.00
C PRO A 39 -3.88 0.85 0.96
N PHE A 40 -3.09 1.91 1.03
CA PHE A 40 -3.54 3.19 1.57
C PHE A 40 -4.08 4.06 0.43
N PRO A 41 -5.12 4.88 0.67
CA PRO A 41 -5.51 5.92 -0.29
C PRO A 41 -4.31 6.84 -0.55
N GLN A 42 -4.13 7.28 -1.80
CA GLN A 42 -3.18 8.35 -2.07
C GLN A 42 -3.74 9.66 -1.55
N HIS A 43 -2.94 10.41 -0.78
CA HIS A 43 -3.21 11.81 -0.50
C HIS A 43 -2.93 12.58 -1.79
N THR A 44 -3.97 12.92 -2.54
CA THR A 44 -3.88 14.02 -3.51
C THR A 44 -3.53 15.29 -2.73
N GLU A 45 -2.78 16.21 -3.35
CA GLU A 45 -2.33 17.47 -2.74
C GLU A 45 -3.47 18.34 -2.15
N ASP A 46 -4.73 17.95 -2.34
CA ASP A 46 -5.94 18.53 -1.75
C ASP A 46 -6.23 18.09 -0.29
N ASP A 47 -5.60 17.02 0.23
CA ASP A 47 -5.85 16.50 1.60
C ASP A 47 -4.96 17.14 2.68
N VAL A 48 -4.06 18.07 2.31
CA VAL A 48 -3.14 18.76 3.25
C VAL A 48 -3.67 20.09 3.79
N GLU A 49 -4.93 20.46 3.53
CA GLU A 49 -5.57 21.68 4.07
C GLU A 49 -6.52 21.43 5.26
N PHE A 50 -6.24 20.51 6.19
CA PHE A 50 -7.02 20.44 7.44
C PHE A 50 -6.21 19.91 8.62
N ASP A 51 -5.20 20.66 9.05
CA ASP A 51 -4.65 20.57 10.41
C ASP A 51 -4.10 21.97 10.83
N GLU A 52 -5.03 22.92 11.03
CA GLU A 52 -4.85 24.09 11.93
C GLU A 52 -5.79 23.95 13.14
#